data_AF-A0A4Z2EKH9-F1
#
_entry.id   AF-A0A4Z2EKH9-F1
#
_cell.length_a   1.000
_cell.length_b   1.000
_cell.length_c   1.000
_cell.angle_alpha   90.00
_cell.angle_beta   90.00
_cell.angle_gamma   90.00
#
_symmetry.space_group_name_H-M   'P 1'
#
loop_
_entity.id
_entity.type
_entity.pdbx_description
1 polymer ?
#
loop_
_entity_poly.entity_id
_entity_poly.type
_entity_poly.pdbx_seq_one_letter_code
_entity_poly.pdbx_strand_id
1 'polypeptide(L)'
;MFLLCASGRENSFETLDLKYVNFTNPWSPEHFIVQSKLERTERKTERAAAFSFGKKFPRYLHFYNPNKANKWGSQRGYRIQFNSHGHSVLPRGCREEKGISWSSSSIFTQGDPWDPAVSFEDYIRNNEDIVNQDLVAWVTVGFLHVPHSEDIPNTATPGNAVGFFLRPFNFFDEDPSVASRSTVIVRPGPGGRPQIQRWTPEVVGHCVTDKPFSYNGSYAGV
;
A
#
# COMPACT_ATOMS: atom_id res chain seq x y z
N MET A 1 3.90 -10.79 -3.06
CA MET A 1 5.19 -10.36 -3.62
C MET A 1 4.94 -9.36 -4.72
N PHE A 2 5.62 -8.23 -4.75
CA PHE A 2 5.67 -7.39 -5.93
C PHE A 2 6.99 -6.61 -5.97
N LEU A 3 7.56 -6.56 -7.17
CA LEU A 3 8.72 -5.73 -7.48
C LEU A 3 8.23 -4.29 -7.64
N LEU A 4 8.87 -3.35 -6.94
CA LEU A 4 8.53 -1.94 -7.08
C LEU A 4 9.71 -1.17 -7.70
N CYS A 5 9.71 -1.07 -9.02
CA CYS A 5 10.69 -0.27 -9.75
C CYS A 5 10.23 1.20 -9.82
N ALA A 6 10.38 1.99 -8.75
CA ALA A 6 9.98 3.38 -8.76
C ALA A 6 10.92 4.21 -9.67
N SER A 7 10.58 4.38 -10.94
CA SER A 7 11.44 5.07 -11.93
C SER A 7 12.77 4.36 -12.24
N GLY A 8 12.87 3.05 -11.99
CA GLY A 8 14.07 2.24 -12.24
C GLY A 8 14.21 1.10 -11.22
N ARG A 9 15.26 0.28 -11.38
CA ARG A 9 15.57 -0.83 -10.44
C ARG A 9 16.25 -0.34 -9.17
N GLU A 10 17.03 0.73 -9.24
CA GLU A 10 17.79 1.27 -8.10
C GLU A 10 16.87 2.06 -7.15
N ASN A 11 16.43 1.41 -6.07
CA ASN A 11 15.49 1.97 -5.10
C ASN A 11 16.05 1.90 -3.68
N SER A 12 15.56 2.78 -2.83
CA SER A 12 15.79 2.80 -1.38
C SER A 12 14.45 2.82 -0.65
N PHE A 13 14.48 2.51 0.64
CA PHE A 13 13.28 2.46 1.47
C PHE A 13 13.40 3.39 2.69
N GLU A 14 12.37 4.21 2.92
CA GLU A 14 12.25 5.05 4.10
C GLU A 14 10.88 4.92 4.76
N THR A 15 10.84 5.24 6.05
CA THR A 15 9.61 5.38 6.82
C THR A 15 9.42 6.82 7.24
N LEU A 16 8.20 7.34 7.13
CA LEU A 16 7.85 8.68 7.62
C LEU A 16 6.88 8.56 8.79
N ASP A 17 7.13 9.34 9.85
CA ASP A 17 6.25 9.48 10.99
C ASP A 17 6.16 10.96 11.43
N LEU A 18 5.23 11.26 12.34
CA LEU A 18 5.11 12.56 12.97
C LEU A 18 5.73 12.52 14.35
N LYS A 19 6.56 13.51 14.66
CA LYS A 19 7.17 13.73 15.97
C LYS A 19 6.83 15.12 16.47
N TYR A 20 6.43 15.22 17.73
CA TYR A 20 6.24 16.53 18.35
C TYR A 20 7.59 17.15 18.71
N VAL A 21 7.77 18.41 18.33
CA VAL A 21 8.87 19.24 18.76
C VAL A 21 8.33 20.38 19.60
N ASN A 22 9.04 20.70 20.69
CA ASN A 22 8.73 21.84 21.54
C ASN A 22 9.83 22.88 21.33
N PHE A 23 9.44 24.11 21.01
CA PHE A 23 10.36 25.24 20.84
C PHE A 23 9.71 26.54 21.31
N THR A 24 10.54 27.50 21.70
CA THR A 24 10.10 28.85 22.05
C THR A 24 9.46 29.51 20.84
N ASN A 25 8.30 30.14 21.05
CA ASN A 25 7.57 30.80 19.99
C ASN A 25 8.43 31.93 19.36
N PRO A 26 8.76 31.87 18.05
CA PRO A 26 9.64 32.84 17.39
C PRO A 26 9.12 34.27 17.40
N TRP A 27 7.81 34.46 17.57
CA TRP A 27 7.14 35.77 17.59
C TRP A 27 6.53 36.09 18.96
N SER A 28 6.74 35.26 19.99
CA SER A 28 6.37 35.56 21.37
C SER A 28 7.27 34.79 22.37
N PRO A 29 8.44 35.34 22.73
CA PRO A 29 9.46 34.60 23.49
C PRO A 29 9.04 34.04 24.85
N GLU A 30 7.96 34.55 25.45
CA GLU A 30 7.41 34.07 26.72
C GLU A 30 6.58 32.77 26.59
N HIS A 31 6.27 32.36 25.36
CA HIS A 31 5.40 31.22 25.09
C HIS A 31 6.14 30.09 24.35
N PHE A 32 5.62 28.87 24.47
CA PHE A 32 6.13 27.69 23.77
C PHE A 32 5.11 27.16 22.77
N ILE A 33 5.59 26.62 21.66
CA ILE A 33 4.78 25.94 20.65
C ILE A 33 5.18 24.47 20.60
N VAL A 34 4.18 23.60 20.73
CA VAL A 34 4.30 22.19 20.41
C VAL A 34 3.80 21.98 18.98
N GLN A 35 4.70 21.64 18.07
CA GLN A 35 4.39 21.46 16.66
C GLN A 35 4.70 20.03 16.20
N SER A 36 3.88 19.51 15.30
CA SER A 36 4.21 18.27 14.58
C SER A 36 5.29 18.53 13.53
N LYS A 37 6.37 17.76 13.58
CA LYS A 37 7.43 17.74 12.58
C LYS A 37 7.45 16.38 11.89
N LEU A 38 7.63 16.38 10.57
CA LEU A 38 7.84 15.16 9.80
C LEU A 38 9.22 14.58 10.11
N GLU A 39 9.27 13.34 10.56
CA GLU A 39 10.51 12.58 10.80
C GLU A 39 10.65 11.53 9.69
N ARG A 40 11.76 11.60 8.95
CA ARG A 40 12.13 10.63 7.91
C ARG A 40 13.21 9.71 8.45
N THR A 41 13.06 8.41 8.23
CA THR A 41 14.05 7.41 8.63
C THR A 41 14.30 6.46 7.48
N GLU A 42 15.47 6.59 6.85
CA GLU A 42 15.95 5.63 5.85
C GLU A 42 16.26 4.28 6.53
N ARG A 43 15.83 3.19 5.89
CA ARG A 43 16.14 1.83 6.31
C ARG A 43 17.21 1.29 5.37
N LYS A 44 18.37 0.95 5.93
CA LYS A 44 19.55 0.60 5.14
C LYS A 44 19.73 -0.90 4.93
N THR A 45 19.13 -1.73 5.79
CA THR A 45 19.22 -3.19 5.67
C THR A 45 17.85 -3.86 5.68
N GLU A 46 17.80 -5.09 5.19
CA GLU A 46 16.58 -5.91 5.15
C GLU A 46 15.91 -6.05 6.52
N ARG A 47 16.68 -6.36 7.59
CA ARG A 47 16.13 -6.48 8.94
C ARG A 47 15.60 -5.17 9.49
N ALA A 48 16.18 -4.03 9.09
CA ALA A 48 15.67 -2.73 9.48
C ALA A 48 14.33 -2.37 8.79
N ALA A 49 14.04 -3.01 7.65
CA ALA A 49 12.79 -2.88 6.90
C ALA A 49 11.79 -4.02 7.17
N ALA A 50 12.13 -5.01 8.01
CA ALA A 50 11.26 -6.11 8.39
C ALA A 50 10.37 -5.75 9.59
N PHE A 51 9.08 -5.50 9.34
CA PHE A 51 8.11 -5.11 10.37
C PHE A 51 7.33 -6.31 10.90
N SER A 52 7.57 -6.69 12.16
CA SER A 52 6.82 -7.76 12.82
C SER A 52 5.50 -7.26 13.39
N PHE A 53 4.47 -8.12 13.40
CA PHE A 53 3.21 -7.87 14.11
C PHE A 53 3.44 -7.58 15.60
N GLY A 54 2.57 -6.79 16.21
CA GLY A 54 2.63 -6.37 17.61
C GLY A 54 3.61 -5.23 17.91
N LYS A 55 4.46 -4.84 16.95
CA LYS A 55 5.32 -3.64 17.06
C LYS A 55 4.63 -2.42 16.43
N LYS A 56 5.05 -1.22 16.84
CA LYS A 56 4.59 0.03 16.23
C LYS A 56 4.89 -0.01 14.72
N PHE A 57 3.84 0.01 13.91
CA PHE A 57 3.95 0.04 12.45
C PHE A 57 4.08 1.48 11.95
N PRO A 58 5.01 1.77 11.02
CA PRO A 58 5.15 3.12 10.47
C PRO A 58 3.89 3.57 9.73
N ARG A 59 3.56 4.86 9.83
CA ARG A 59 2.40 5.43 9.12
C ARG A 59 2.62 5.48 7.60
N TYR A 60 3.84 5.75 7.18
CA TYR A 60 4.24 5.84 5.78
C TYR A 60 5.39 4.89 5.51
N LEU A 61 5.18 4.00 4.54
CA LEU A 61 6.19 3.12 3.98
C LEU A 61 6.46 3.61 2.57
N HIS A 62 7.64 4.15 2.30
CA HIS A 62 7.94 4.84 1.06
C HIS A 62 9.17 4.23 0.39
N PHE A 63 8.95 3.71 -0.80
CA PHE A 63 10.02 3.28 -1.70
C PHE A 63 10.27 4.38 -2.70
N TYR A 64 11.52 4.80 -2.82
CA TYR A 64 11.91 5.91 -3.70
C TYR A 64 13.19 5.60 -4.43
N ASN A 65 13.37 6.25 -5.57
CA ASN A 65 14.62 6.21 -6.31
C ASN A 65 15.46 7.43 -5.96
N PRO A 66 16.65 7.26 -5.35
CA PRO A 66 17.49 8.38 -4.92
C PRO A 66 18.10 9.16 -6.11
N ASN A 67 18.09 8.58 -7.30
CA ASN A 67 18.71 9.12 -8.52
C ASN A 67 17.70 9.88 -9.39
N LYS A 68 16.42 9.93 -9.00
CA LYS A 68 15.33 10.51 -9.78
C LYS A 68 14.46 11.41 -8.90
N ALA A 69 14.62 12.72 -9.08
CA ALA A 69 13.77 13.73 -8.45
C ALA A 69 12.67 14.21 -9.39
N ASN A 70 11.57 14.69 -8.80
CA ASN A 70 10.54 15.46 -9.50
C ASN A 70 10.97 16.94 -9.66
N LYS A 71 10.15 17.75 -10.31
CA LYS A 71 10.39 19.19 -10.54
C LYS A 71 10.69 19.99 -9.25
N TRP A 72 10.22 19.50 -8.11
CA TRP A 72 10.35 20.15 -6.79
C TRP A 72 11.58 19.65 -6.01
N GLY A 73 12.44 18.84 -6.61
CA GLY A 73 13.63 18.27 -5.96
C GLY A 73 13.32 17.13 -4.99
N SER A 74 12.09 16.64 -4.94
CA SER A 74 11.70 15.49 -4.12
C SER A 74 11.93 14.18 -4.87
N GLN A 75 12.47 13.18 -4.19
CA GLN A 75 12.72 11.88 -4.81
C GLN A 75 11.41 11.18 -5.20
N ARG A 76 11.40 10.60 -6.40
CA ARG A 76 10.22 9.96 -6.98
C ARG A 76 10.02 8.59 -6.35
N GLY A 77 8.80 8.32 -5.87
CA GLY A 77 8.53 7.06 -5.20
C GLY A 77 7.06 6.69 -5.11
N TYR A 78 6.81 5.49 -4.58
CA TYR A 78 5.47 5.02 -4.24
C TYR A 78 5.41 4.67 -2.76
N ARG A 79 4.27 5.00 -2.16
CA ARG A 79 3.93 4.63 -0.79
C ARG A 79 3.06 3.38 -0.79
N ILE A 80 3.37 2.45 0.10
CA ILE A 80 2.45 1.36 0.47
C ILE A 80 1.51 1.89 1.56
N GLN A 81 0.20 1.90 1.27
CA GLN A 81 -0.84 2.14 2.26
C GLN A 81 -1.48 0.81 2.63
N PHE A 82 -1.18 0.36 3.84
CA PHE A 82 -1.57 -0.94 4.37
C PHE A 82 -3.00 -0.93 4.93
N ASN A 83 -3.81 -1.96 4.62
CA ASN A 83 -5.15 -2.15 5.15
C ASN A 83 -5.34 -3.63 5.58
N SER A 84 -5.13 -3.92 6.85
CA SER A 84 -5.13 -5.27 7.40
C SER A 84 -5.47 -5.23 8.89
N HIS A 85 -6.10 -6.29 9.37
CA HIS A 85 -6.31 -6.57 10.80
C HIS A 85 -5.57 -7.86 11.21
N GLY A 86 -4.57 -8.24 10.43
CA GLY A 86 -3.77 -9.44 10.65
C GLY A 86 -2.86 -9.30 11.86
N HIS A 87 -2.59 -10.44 12.49
CA HIS A 87 -1.64 -10.56 13.60
C HIS A 87 -0.86 -11.86 13.44
N SER A 88 0.27 -12.00 14.14
CA SER A 88 0.94 -13.29 14.33
C SER A 88 -0.05 -14.32 14.87
N VAL A 89 -0.20 -15.44 14.16
CA VAL A 89 -1.15 -16.52 14.50
C VAL A 89 -0.47 -17.62 15.29
N LEU A 90 0.68 -18.11 14.80
CA LEU A 90 1.47 -19.11 15.51
C LEU A 90 2.53 -18.43 16.40
N PRO A 91 2.84 -19.00 17.57
CA PRO A 91 4.00 -18.59 18.35
C PRO A 91 5.29 -18.81 17.56
N ARG A 92 6.24 -17.89 17.69
CA ARG A 92 7.58 -18.05 17.10
C ARG A 92 8.24 -19.31 17.62
N GLY A 93 8.84 -20.09 16.72
CA GLY A 93 9.55 -21.32 17.07
C GLY A 93 8.67 -22.56 17.21
N CYS A 94 7.35 -22.42 17.03
CA CYS A 94 6.49 -23.57 16.74
C CYS A 94 6.98 -24.24 15.43
N ARG A 95 6.97 -25.57 15.35
CA ARG A 95 7.66 -26.25 14.24
C ARG A 95 7.01 -25.93 12.88
N GLU A 96 5.69 -25.82 12.87
CA GLU A 96 4.83 -25.52 11.73
C GLU A 96 4.95 -24.06 11.27
N GLU A 97 5.41 -23.16 12.15
CA GLU A 97 5.57 -21.74 11.85
C GLU A 97 6.59 -21.50 10.73
N LYS A 98 7.57 -22.41 10.57
CA LYS A 98 8.53 -22.37 9.46
C LYS A 98 7.85 -22.34 8.09
N GLY A 99 6.84 -23.20 7.91
CA GLY A 99 6.05 -23.30 6.67
C GLY A 99 5.18 -22.08 6.38
N ILE A 100 4.94 -21.22 7.37
CA ILE A 100 4.12 -20.01 7.22
C ILE A 100 4.84 -18.73 7.63
N SER A 101 6.18 -18.77 7.70
CA SER A 101 6.97 -17.72 8.33
C SER A 101 6.54 -16.32 7.86
N TRP A 102 6.27 -16.15 6.55
CA TRP A 102 6.07 -14.89 5.81
C TRP A 102 4.96 -14.79 4.73
N SER A 103 4.43 -15.95 4.32
CA SER A 103 3.57 -16.27 3.14
C SER A 103 4.16 -16.10 1.73
N SER A 104 5.46 -16.38 1.58
CA SER A 104 6.02 -17.02 0.39
C SER A 104 5.90 -18.52 0.60
N SER A 105 5.47 -19.27 -0.40
CA SER A 105 5.15 -20.68 -0.23
C SER A 105 5.51 -21.49 -1.47
N SER A 106 5.47 -22.80 -1.34
CA SER A 106 5.54 -23.76 -2.43
C SER A 106 4.31 -24.68 -2.37
N ILE A 107 4.02 -25.39 -3.46
CA ILE A 107 2.96 -26.42 -3.45
C ILE A 107 3.22 -27.55 -2.43
N PHE A 108 4.46 -27.72 -1.99
CA PHE A 108 4.89 -28.77 -1.08
C PHE A 108 4.77 -28.39 0.40
N THR A 109 4.70 -27.09 0.71
CA THR A 109 4.70 -26.56 2.08
C THR A 109 3.52 -27.07 2.92
N GLN A 110 2.38 -27.37 2.28
CA GLN A 110 1.23 -27.96 2.95
C GLN A 110 1.48 -29.41 3.40
N GLY A 111 2.28 -30.16 2.64
CA GLY A 111 2.60 -31.56 2.91
C GLY A 111 3.70 -31.73 3.96
N ASP A 112 4.65 -30.81 4.01
CA ASP A 112 5.70 -30.75 5.04
C ASP A 112 5.98 -29.30 5.49
N PRO A 113 5.21 -28.77 6.45
CA PRO A 113 5.43 -27.42 6.98
C PRO A 113 6.61 -27.33 7.95
N TRP A 114 7.16 -28.47 8.40
CA TRP A 114 8.25 -28.52 9.37
C TRP A 114 9.63 -28.40 8.71
N ASP A 115 9.75 -28.89 7.48
CA ASP A 115 10.90 -28.73 6.59
C ASP A 115 10.45 -28.22 5.20
N PRO A 116 9.97 -26.97 5.12
CA PRO A 116 9.44 -26.44 3.87
C PRO A 116 10.56 -26.21 2.85
N ALA A 117 10.29 -26.53 1.58
CA ALA A 117 11.23 -26.26 0.48
C ALA A 117 11.64 -24.79 0.35
N VAL A 118 10.79 -23.87 0.84
CA VAL A 118 11.06 -22.43 0.92
C VAL A 118 10.69 -21.95 2.31
N SER A 119 11.67 -21.41 3.04
CA SER A 119 11.46 -20.66 4.27
C SER A 119 11.69 -19.19 3.96
N PHE A 120 10.69 -18.36 4.19
CA PHE A 120 10.79 -16.96 3.86
C PHE A 120 11.88 -16.28 4.72
N GLU A 121 12.02 -16.65 5.99
CA GLU A 121 13.03 -16.09 6.91
C GLU A 121 14.47 -16.10 6.34
N ASP A 122 14.78 -17.03 5.43
CA ASP A 122 16.07 -17.09 4.76
C ASP A 122 16.36 -15.86 3.88
N TYR A 123 15.34 -15.20 3.31
CA TYR A 123 15.48 -14.01 2.47
C TYR A 123 15.90 -12.74 3.23
N ILE A 124 15.90 -12.76 4.57
CA ILE A 124 16.36 -11.61 5.38
C ILE A 124 17.47 -12.02 6.35
N ARG A 125 17.95 -13.27 6.25
CA ARG A 125 18.92 -13.85 7.19
C ARG A 125 20.32 -13.30 6.98
N ASN A 126 20.69 -13.06 5.73
CA ASN A 126 21.93 -12.38 5.31
C ASN A 126 21.91 -10.86 5.57
N ASN A 127 20.74 -10.27 5.81
CA ASN A 127 20.57 -8.86 6.21
C ASN A 127 21.31 -7.91 5.26
N GLU A 128 21.06 -8.06 3.98
CA GLU A 128 21.72 -7.32 2.91
C GLU A 128 21.44 -5.81 3.02
N ASP A 129 22.32 -5.02 2.40
CA ASP A 129 22.08 -3.60 2.20
C ASP A 129 20.96 -3.42 1.16
N ILE A 130 20.03 -2.50 1.44
CA ILE A 130 18.85 -2.22 0.60
C ILE A 130 18.87 -0.78 0.06
N VAL A 131 20.02 -0.10 0.12
CA VAL A 131 20.16 1.27 -0.38
C VAL A 131 20.51 1.21 -1.87
N ASN A 132 19.70 1.86 -2.69
CA ASN A 132 19.90 1.96 -4.14
C ASN A 132 19.97 0.58 -4.83
N GLN A 133 19.16 -0.38 -4.39
CA GLN A 133 19.10 -1.76 -4.89
C GLN A 133 17.76 -2.09 -5.57
N ASP A 134 17.68 -3.24 -6.24
CA ASP A 134 16.42 -3.76 -6.78
C ASP A 134 15.57 -4.39 -5.66
N LEU A 135 14.57 -3.65 -5.19
CA LEU A 135 13.81 -4.01 -4.00
C LEU A 135 12.50 -4.72 -4.32
N VAL A 136 12.23 -5.79 -3.56
CA VAL A 136 10.94 -6.48 -3.53
C VAL A 136 10.25 -6.19 -2.20
N ALA A 137 8.99 -5.75 -2.27
CA ALA A 137 8.15 -5.63 -1.10
C ALA A 137 7.29 -6.89 -0.94
N TRP A 138 7.24 -7.36 0.30
CA TRP A 138 6.39 -8.48 0.70
C TRP A 138 5.44 -8.01 1.78
N VAL A 139 4.14 -8.17 1.52
CA VAL A 139 3.08 -7.59 2.34
C VAL A 139 2.10 -8.70 2.73
N THR A 140 2.00 -8.94 4.03
CA THR A 140 1.06 -9.90 4.62
C THR A 140 -0.20 -9.17 5.06
N VAL A 141 -1.35 -9.57 4.54
CA VAL A 141 -2.67 -9.02 4.92
C VAL A 141 -3.57 -10.14 5.43
N GLY A 142 -4.47 -9.82 6.35
CA GLY A 142 -5.39 -10.79 6.93
C GLY A 142 -6.27 -10.17 8.00
N PHE A 143 -7.06 -11.00 8.67
CA PHE A 143 -7.89 -10.63 9.80
C PHE A 143 -8.23 -11.88 10.61
N LEU A 144 -8.61 -11.70 11.87
CA LEU A 144 -9.18 -12.76 12.70
C LEU A 144 -10.66 -12.92 12.33
N HIS A 145 -11.08 -14.14 11.99
CA HIS A 145 -12.49 -14.48 11.78
C HIS A 145 -12.98 -15.34 12.94
N VAL A 146 -13.88 -14.78 13.76
CA VAL A 146 -14.69 -15.54 14.72
C VAL A 146 -16.07 -15.67 14.10
N PRO A 147 -16.46 -16.84 13.57
CA PRO A 147 -17.75 -16.99 12.90
C PRO A 147 -18.92 -16.67 13.82
N HIS A 148 -19.98 -16.08 13.24
CA HIS A 148 -21.19 -15.71 13.98
C HIS A 148 -22.46 -15.97 13.16
N SER A 149 -23.64 -15.74 13.74
CA SER A 149 -24.94 -16.11 13.16
C SER A 149 -25.17 -15.57 11.74
N GLU A 150 -24.69 -14.36 11.47
CA GLU A 150 -24.83 -13.66 10.20
C GLU A 150 -23.89 -14.22 9.10
N ASP A 151 -22.99 -15.15 9.43
CA ASP A 151 -22.21 -15.91 8.43
C ASP A 151 -23.01 -17.04 7.77
N ILE A 152 -24.26 -17.28 8.21
CA ILE A 152 -25.14 -18.28 7.60
C ILE A 152 -26.08 -17.58 6.61
N PRO A 153 -26.17 -18.05 5.35
CA PRO A 153 -25.55 -19.27 4.80
C PRO A 153 -24.11 -19.08 4.31
N ASN A 154 -23.67 -17.83 4.11
CA ASN A 154 -22.33 -17.49 3.64
C ASN A 154 -21.81 -16.25 4.37
N THR A 155 -20.51 -16.23 4.65
CA THR A 155 -19.81 -15.01 5.06
C THR A 155 -19.94 -13.94 3.97
N ALA A 156 -20.47 -12.79 4.34
CA ALA A 156 -20.66 -11.67 3.42
C ALA A 156 -19.34 -10.92 3.16
N THR A 157 -19.21 -10.30 1.99
CA THR A 157 -18.02 -9.51 1.62
C THR A 157 -17.88 -8.14 2.31
N PRO A 158 -18.95 -7.42 2.71
CA PRO A 158 -18.81 -6.12 3.38
C PRO A 158 -18.03 -6.26 4.69
N GLY A 159 -16.95 -5.48 4.84
CA GLY A 159 -16.09 -5.52 6.02
C GLY A 159 -14.99 -6.60 6.02
N ASN A 160 -15.08 -7.61 5.14
CA ASN A 160 -14.12 -8.73 5.04
C ASN A 160 -13.03 -8.52 3.97
N ALA A 161 -12.83 -7.27 3.53
CA ALA A 161 -11.80 -6.92 2.55
C ALA A 161 -10.52 -6.45 3.23
N VAL A 162 -9.40 -7.06 2.87
CA VAL A 162 -8.04 -6.67 3.28
C VAL A 162 -7.14 -6.51 2.07
N GLY A 163 -6.08 -5.73 2.19
CA GLY A 163 -5.18 -5.45 1.08
C GLY A 163 -4.26 -4.27 1.37
N PHE A 164 -3.76 -3.67 0.29
CA PHE A 164 -2.96 -2.46 0.36
C PHE A 164 -3.11 -1.67 -0.93
N PHE A 165 -2.77 -0.39 -0.89
CA PHE A 165 -2.67 0.46 -2.08
C PHE A 165 -1.22 0.82 -2.33
N LEU A 166 -0.84 0.85 -3.61
CA LEU A 166 0.35 1.53 -4.08
C LEU A 166 -0.05 2.94 -4.53
N ARG A 167 0.48 3.96 -3.86
CA ARG A 167 0.11 5.35 -4.13
C ARG A 167 1.34 6.14 -4.56
N PRO A 168 1.29 6.90 -5.66
CA PRO A 168 2.36 7.81 -6.02
C PRO A 168 2.65 8.77 -4.85
N PHE A 169 3.92 8.94 -4.51
CA PHE A 169 4.36 9.89 -3.50
C PHE A 169 5.57 10.65 -4.06
N ASN A 170 5.35 11.90 -4.44
CA ASN A 170 6.31 12.72 -5.21
C ASN A 170 6.78 12.09 -6.53
N PHE A 171 6.09 11.06 -7.03
CA PHE A 171 6.45 10.43 -8.31
C PHE A 171 6.17 11.33 -9.52
N PHE A 172 5.06 12.07 -9.49
CA PHE A 172 4.69 13.00 -10.56
C PHE A 172 4.97 14.44 -10.10
N ASP A 173 4.98 15.37 -11.04
CA ASP A 173 5.14 16.79 -10.76
C ASP A 173 3.84 17.42 -10.24
N GLU A 174 2.70 16.77 -10.51
CA GLU A 174 1.34 17.14 -10.07
C GLU A 174 0.45 15.88 -10.02
N ASP A 175 -0.83 16.03 -9.72
CA ASP A 175 -1.78 14.92 -9.78
C ASP A 175 -1.91 14.40 -11.24
N PRO A 176 -1.55 13.15 -11.55
CA PRO A 176 -1.66 12.61 -12.90
C PRO A 176 -3.11 12.57 -13.42
N SER A 177 -4.12 12.64 -12.54
CA SER A 177 -5.53 12.63 -12.94
C SER A 177 -5.97 13.91 -13.65
N VAL A 178 -5.20 15.01 -13.57
CA VAL A 178 -5.51 16.27 -14.28
C VAL A 178 -5.58 16.11 -15.80
N ALA A 179 -4.94 15.08 -16.35
CA ALA A 179 -5.03 14.75 -17.77
C ALA A 179 -6.39 14.10 -18.17
N SER A 180 -7.21 13.72 -17.19
CA SER A 180 -8.53 13.12 -17.43
C SER A 180 -9.51 14.13 -18.03
N ARG A 181 -10.19 13.71 -19.10
CA ARG A 181 -11.25 14.52 -19.74
C ARG A 181 -12.61 14.40 -19.04
N SER A 182 -12.74 13.52 -18.05
CA SER A 182 -14.00 13.31 -17.32
C SER A 182 -14.29 14.37 -16.27
N THR A 183 -13.35 15.29 -16.02
CA THR A 183 -13.53 16.41 -15.10
C THR A 183 -14.62 17.36 -15.59
N VAL A 184 -15.47 17.82 -14.67
CA VAL A 184 -16.50 18.83 -14.92
C VAL A 184 -16.27 20.00 -13.99
N ILE A 185 -16.24 21.22 -14.54
CA ILE A 185 -16.08 22.45 -13.74
C ILE A 185 -17.34 23.30 -13.89
N VAL A 186 -17.98 23.63 -12.76
CA VAL A 186 -19.16 24.50 -12.71
C VAL A 186 -18.76 25.84 -12.12
N ARG A 187 -19.03 26.93 -12.85
CA ARG A 187 -18.76 28.30 -12.41
C ARG A 187 -20.04 29.14 -12.40
N PRO A 188 -20.13 30.18 -11.57
CA PRO A 188 -21.21 31.16 -11.68
C PRO A 188 -21.18 31.83 -13.06
N GLY A 189 -22.33 31.92 -13.71
CA GLY A 189 -22.50 32.66 -14.96
C GLY A 189 -23.47 33.84 -14.79
N PRO A 190 -23.56 34.71 -15.82
CA PRO A 190 -24.44 35.87 -15.79
C PRO A 190 -25.91 35.47 -15.64
N GLY A 191 -26.68 36.28 -14.91
CA GLY A 191 -28.11 36.06 -14.71
C GLY A 191 -28.45 34.83 -13.85
N GLY A 192 -27.52 34.38 -13.00
CA GLY A 192 -27.74 33.24 -12.09
C GLY A 192 -27.68 31.86 -12.76
N ARG A 193 -27.32 31.78 -14.05
CA ARG A 193 -27.16 30.52 -14.77
C ARG A 193 -25.74 29.99 -14.58
N PRO A 194 -25.55 28.73 -14.16
CA PRO A 194 -24.21 28.16 -14.04
C PRO A 194 -23.58 27.93 -15.42
N GLN A 195 -22.30 28.26 -15.57
CA GLN A 195 -21.47 27.88 -16.72
C GLN A 195 -20.82 26.53 -16.44
N ILE A 196 -21.12 25.52 -17.25
CA ILE A 196 -20.59 24.16 -17.11
C ILE A 196 -19.53 23.92 -18.19
N GLN A 197 -18.28 23.69 -17.78
CA GLN A 197 -17.17 23.31 -18.65
C GLN A 197 -16.95 21.79 -18.59
N ARG A 198 -16.98 21.14 -19.75
CA ARG A 198 -16.74 19.70 -19.94
C ARG A 198 -15.69 19.49 -21.02
N TRP A 199 -14.97 18.37 -20.95
CA TRP A 199 -14.07 17.88 -22.02
C TRP A 199 -14.59 16.59 -22.68
N THR A 200 -15.80 16.17 -22.31
CA THR A 200 -16.57 15.08 -22.89
C THR A 200 -17.96 15.60 -23.30
N PRO A 201 -18.65 14.90 -24.21
CA PRO A 201 -20.04 15.21 -24.54
C PRO A 201 -20.93 15.22 -23.29
N GLU A 202 -21.90 16.13 -23.24
CA GLU A 202 -22.88 16.19 -22.15
C GLU A 202 -23.74 14.92 -22.07
N VAL A 203 -24.05 14.34 -23.24
CA VAL A 203 -24.78 13.08 -23.38
C VAL A 203 -23.87 12.09 -24.10
N VAL A 204 -23.53 11.00 -23.41
CA VAL A 204 -22.91 9.82 -24.03
C VAL A 204 -24.06 9.01 -24.65
N GLY A 205 -24.12 8.92 -25.98
CA GLY A 205 -25.21 8.21 -26.67
C GLY A 205 -25.32 6.72 -26.30
N HIS A 206 -26.52 6.15 -26.53
CA HIS A 206 -27.00 4.79 -26.19
C HIS A 206 -26.74 4.33 -24.75
N CYS A 207 -27.77 4.48 -23.91
CA CYS A 207 -27.70 4.33 -22.45
C CYS A 207 -27.89 2.90 -21.92
N VAL A 208 -28.04 1.86 -22.75
CA VAL A 208 -28.32 0.49 -22.28
C VAL A 208 -27.69 -0.54 -23.22
N THR A 209 -27.07 -1.57 -22.64
CA THR A 209 -26.60 -2.76 -23.37
C THR A 209 -27.77 -3.72 -23.58
N ASP A 210 -27.95 -4.24 -24.80
CA ASP A 210 -29.01 -5.22 -25.10
C ASP A 210 -28.62 -6.67 -24.75
N LYS A 211 -27.40 -6.87 -24.23
CA LYS A 211 -26.89 -8.21 -23.90
C LYS A 211 -27.42 -8.68 -22.54
N PRO A 212 -28.18 -9.80 -22.48
CA PRO A 212 -28.57 -10.39 -21.21
C PRO A 212 -27.36 -11.03 -20.49
N PHE A 213 -27.50 -11.25 -19.19
CA PHE A 213 -26.54 -12.03 -18.40
C PHE A 213 -26.43 -13.47 -18.95
N SER A 214 -25.22 -14.03 -18.95
CA SER A 214 -24.97 -15.42 -19.36
C SER A 214 -24.01 -16.12 -18.39
N TYR A 215 -24.23 -17.40 -18.14
CA TYR A 215 -23.39 -18.24 -17.29
C TYR A 215 -23.35 -19.67 -17.86
N ASN A 216 -22.16 -20.14 -18.24
CA ASN A 216 -21.97 -21.49 -18.80
C ASN A 216 -21.93 -22.54 -17.69
N GLY A 217 -21.19 -22.28 -16.61
CA GLY A 217 -21.07 -23.19 -15.47
C GLY A 217 -20.28 -24.48 -15.73
N SER A 218 -19.91 -24.79 -16.98
CA SER A 218 -19.06 -25.96 -17.30
C SER A 218 -17.58 -25.58 -17.44
N TYR A 219 -16.72 -26.49 -16.97
CA TYR A 219 -15.29 -26.51 -17.28
C TYR A 219 -15.00 -27.87 -17.91
N ALA A 220 -15.02 -27.95 -19.24
CA ALA A 220 -14.57 -29.15 -19.95
C ALA A 220 -13.03 -29.11 -20.00
N GLY A 221 -12.41 -30.11 -19.40
CA GLY A 221 -10.96 -30.23 -19.24
C GLY A 221 -10.22 -30.22 -20.58
N VAL A 222 -9.07 -29.54 -20.59
CA VAL A 222 -8.00 -29.68 -21.59
C VAL A 222 -7.28 -31.00 -21.35
#